data_AF-A0A2E2ELX0-F1
#
_entry.id   AF-A0A2E2ELX0-F1
#
_cell.length_a   1.000
_cell.length_b   1.000
_cell.length_c   1.000
_cell.angle_alpha   90.00
_cell.angle_beta   90.00
_cell.angle_gamma   90.00
#
_symmetry.space_group_name_H-M   'P 1'
#
loop_
_entity.id
_entity.type
_entity.pdbx_description
1 polymer ?
#
loop_
_entity_poly.entity_id
_entity_poly.type
_entity_poly.pdbx_seq_one_letter_code
_entity_poly.pdbx_strand_id
1 'polypeptide(L)'
;MPFFKHLDDLSDITDITWNDRKRLGPLDKASQEIMRGKSSFTYAQKEIFAAFVSGLNACSFCYGSHAAVANNFGIPRKTIEVLLEDIDSAPIASNEKPLFQYLKKLTLSPSKLIQDDADKIFHAGWSEQDLQDLILIGCLFNFYNRLLDGHGIKGNQAIYKFGGAHLHKNGYGVPWFIGLIKNYIKKIKIKKLKEAQA
;
A
#
# COMPACT_ATOMS: atom_id res chain seq x y z
N MET A 1 -15.92 -9.22 -9.38
CA MET A 1 -16.88 -9.57 -8.33
C MET A 1 -16.14 -10.26 -7.20
N PRO A 2 -16.31 -9.79 -5.95
CA PRO A 2 -15.79 -10.43 -4.76
C PRO A 2 -16.27 -11.88 -4.59
N PHE A 3 -15.50 -12.68 -3.85
CA PHE A 3 -15.81 -14.10 -3.66
C PHE A 3 -16.78 -14.36 -2.49
N PHE A 4 -16.95 -13.39 -1.58
CA PHE A 4 -17.74 -13.55 -0.36
C PHE A 4 -19.05 -12.77 -0.45
N LYS A 5 -20.16 -13.39 -0.01
CA LYS A 5 -21.52 -12.85 -0.12
C LYS A 5 -21.75 -11.49 0.59
N HIS A 6 -20.93 -11.15 1.57
CA HIS A 6 -21.03 -9.90 2.32
C HIS A 6 -20.24 -8.74 1.69
N LEU A 7 -19.54 -9.01 0.58
CA LEU A 7 -18.75 -8.06 -0.18
C LEU A 7 -19.41 -7.77 -1.53
N ASP A 8 -19.15 -6.57 -2.04
CA ASP A 8 -19.62 -6.05 -3.32
C ASP A 8 -18.52 -5.27 -4.04
N ASP A 9 -18.79 -4.76 -5.25
CA ASP A 9 -17.79 -4.03 -6.06
C ASP A 9 -17.42 -2.64 -5.48
N LEU A 10 -18.04 -2.22 -4.37
CA LEU A 10 -17.71 -1.01 -3.61
C LEU A 10 -16.96 -1.32 -2.30
N SER A 11 -16.76 -2.60 -2.01
CA SER A 11 -16.07 -3.06 -0.80
C SER A 11 -14.58 -2.79 -0.88
N ASP A 12 -13.99 -2.49 0.26
CA ASP A 12 -12.54 -2.31 0.39
C ASP A 12 -11.96 -3.13 1.55
N ILE A 13 -10.70 -2.87 1.87
CA ILE A 13 -10.00 -3.54 2.95
C ILE A 13 -10.72 -3.40 4.31
N THR A 14 -11.42 -2.29 4.55
CA THR A 14 -12.13 -2.08 5.81
C THR A 14 -13.31 -3.05 5.94
N ASP A 15 -13.98 -3.40 4.85
CA ASP A 15 -15.05 -4.39 4.87
C ASP A 15 -14.53 -5.79 5.26
N ILE A 16 -13.29 -6.13 4.89
CA ILE A 16 -12.61 -7.36 5.35
C ILE A 16 -12.24 -7.25 6.83
N THR A 17 -11.53 -6.19 7.23
CA THR A 17 -10.97 -6.09 8.60
C THR A 17 -12.04 -5.88 9.66
N TRP A 18 -13.19 -5.30 9.32
CA TRP A 18 -14.32 -5.16 10.24
C TRP A 18 -15.16 -6.43 10.38
N ASN A 19 -15.04 -7.39 9.46
CA ASN A 19 -15.70 -8.69 9.57
C ASN A 19 -15.06 -9.57 10.66
N ASP A 20 -13.74 -9.46 10.87
CA ASP A 20 -13.00 -10.14 11.95
C ASP A 20 -12.10 -9.13 12.69
N ARG A 21 -12.73 -8.15 13.33
CA ARG A 21 -12.00 -7.01 13.91
C ARG A 21 -11.08 -7.40 15.07
N LYS A 22 -11.45 -8.42 15.85
CA LYS A 22 -10.61 -8.88 16.96
C LYS A 22 -9.28 -9.42 16.46
N ARG A 23 -9.28 -10.12 15.32
CA ARG A 23 -8.08 -10.68 14.70
C ARG A 23 -7.31 -9.66 13.88
N LEU A 24 -8.01 -8.85 13.07
CA LEU A 24 -7.39 -7.99 12.06
C LEU A 24 -7.15 -6.55 12.53
N GLY A 25 -7.85 -6.09 13.57
CA GLY A 25 -7.69 -4.72 14.09
C GLY A 25 -6.27 -4.33 14.51
N PRO A 26 -5.45 -5.22 15.11
CA PRO A 26 -4.05 -4.90 15.43
C PRO A 26 -3.19 -4.50 14.22
N LEU A 27 -3.54 -4.96 13.01
CA LEU A 27 -2.79 -4.63 11.79
C LEU A 27 -2.85 -3.13 11.46
N ASP A 28 -3.93 -2.43 11.82
CA ASP A 28 -4.04 -0.98 11.58
C ASP A 28 -2.96 -0.21 12.35
N LYS A 29 -2.68 -0.62 13.60
CA LYS A 29 -1.63 -0.02 14.42
C LYS A 29 -0.25 -0.31 13.81
N ALA A 30 0.01 -1.55 13.42
CA ALA A 30 1.25 -1.90 12.75
C ALA A 30 1.43 -1.12 11.44
N SER A 31 0.38 -1.01 10.64
CA SER A 31 0.39 -0.25 9.38
C SER A 31 0.63 1.23 9.61
N GLN A 32 0.04 1.82 10.64
CA GLN A 32 0.27 3.21 11.02
C GLN A 32 1.73 3.43 11.39
N GLU A 33 2.32 2.59 12.24
CA GLU A 33 3.72 2.75 12.64
C GLU A 33 4.67 2.54 11.45
N ILE A 34 4.44 1.53 10.61
CA ILE A 34 5.26 1.28 9.42
C ILE A 34 5.15 2.45 8.43
N MET A 35 3.95 2.92 8.11
CA MET A 35 3.72 3.86 7.01
C MET A 35 3.75 5.33 7.41
N ARG A 36 3.62 5.64 8.70
CA ARG A 36 3.56 7.01 9.23
C ARG A 36 4.42 7.24 10.47
N GLY A 37 4.97 6.18 11.07
CA GLY A 37 5.92 6.29 12.18
C GLY A 37 7.30 6.76 11.74
N LYS A 38 8.19 6.90 12.73
CA LYS A 38 9.57 7.39 12.57
C LYS A 38 10.34 6.55 11.55
N SER A 39 10.95 7.21 10.57
CA SER A 39 11.78 6.61 9.52
C SER A 39 12.56 7.73 8.82
N SER A 40 13.65 7.39 8.12
CA SER A 40 14.28 8.34 7.19
C SER A 40 13.45 8.53 5.90
N PHE A 41 12.63 7.53 5.54
CA PHE A 41 11.77 7.60 4.38
C PHE A 41 10.62 8.57 4.61
N THR A 42 10.44 9.47 3.65
CA THR A 42 9.26 10.33 3.54
C THR A 42 8.00 9.49 3.34
N TYR A 43 6.83 10.06 3.68
CA TYR A 43 5.56 9.40 3.39
C TYR A 43 5.39 9.12 1.88
N ALA A 44 5.89 10.00 1.03
CA ALA A 44 5.90 9.79 -0.42
C ALA A 44 6.67 8.52 -0.80
N GLN A 45 7.90 8.36 -0.28
CA GLN A 45 8.74 7.16 -0.49
C GLN A 45 8.05 5.88 -0.01
N LYS A 46 7.43 5.90 1.18
CA LYS A 46 6.71 4.73 1.69
C LYS A 46 5.54 4.32 0.78
N GLU A 47 4.79 5.29 0.27
CA GLU A 47 3.64 5.05 -0.61
C GLU A 47 4.04 4.61 -2.03
N ILE A 48 5.16 5.11 -2.57
CA ILE A 48 5.68 4.61 -3.85
C ILE A 48 6.20 3.17 -3.73
N PHE A 49 6.83 2.79 -2.61
CA PHE A 49 7.22 1.40 -2.33
C PHE A 49 5.99 0.49 -2.26
N ALA A 50 4.94 0.93 -1.56
CA ALA A 50 3.66 0.23 -1.48
C ALA A 50 3.03 -0.02 -2.87
N ALA A 51 3.00 1.03 -3.69
CA ALA A 51 2.47 0.97 -5.05
C ALA A 51 3.30 0.04 -5.94
N PHE A 52 4.64 0.13 -5.87
CA PHE A 52 5.54 -0.71 -6.64
C PHE A 52 5.37 -2.20 -6.31
N VAL A 53 5.39 -2.58 -5.03
CA VAL A 53 5.15 -3.97 -4.59
C VAL A 53 3.77 -4.46 -5.06
N SER A 54 2.75 -3.62 -4.94
CA SER A 54 1.39 -3.97 -5.38
C SER A 54 1.26 -4.11 -6.89
N GLY A 55 2.03 -3.32 -7.67
CA GLY A 55 2.13 -3.43 -9.12
C GLY A 55 2.78 -4.74 -9.55
N LEU A 56 3.88 -5.15 -8.91
CA LEU A 56 4.53 -6.44 -9.15
C LEU A 56 3.60 -7.62 -8.86
N ASN A 57 2.77 -7.51 -7.82
CA ASN A 57 1.77 -8.51 -7.46
C ASN A 57 0.48 -8.44 -8.31
N ALA A 58 0.37 -7.48 -9.24
CA ALA A 58 -0.83 -7.21 -10.02
C ALA A 58 -2.12 -6.97 -9.18
N CYS A 59 -1.96 -6.47 -7.95
CA CYS A 59 -3.07 -6.16 -7.06
C CYS A 59 -3.68 -4.80 -7.42
N SER A 60 -4.74 -4.80 -8.22
CA SER A 60 -5.32 -3.56 -8.76
C SER A 60 -5.77 -2.58 -7.68
N PHE A 61 -6.37 -3.08 -6.58
CA PHE A 61 -6.84 -2.26 -5.48
C PHE A 61 -5.69 -1.48 -4.83
N CYS A 62 -4.65 -2.20 -4.40
CA CYS A 62 -3.53 -1.59 -3.68
C CYS A 62 -2.70 -0.71 -4.61
N TYR A 63 -2.39 -1.19 -5.82
CA TYR A 63 -1.65 -0.39 -6.80
C TYR A 63 -2.35 0.94 -7.09
N GLY A 64 -3.65 0.92 -7.41
CA GLY A 64 -4.40 2.13 -7.70
C GLY A 64 -4.51 3.08 -6.50
N SER A 65 -4.74 2.54 -5.30
CA SER A 65 -4.85 3.35 -4.08
C SER A 65 -3.53 4.01 -3.71
N HIS A 66 -2.43 3.25 -3.65
CA HIS A 66 -1.13 3.79 -3.24
C HIS A 66 -0.50 4.67 -4.32
N ALA A 67 -0.75 4.41 -5.61
CA ALA A 67 -0.38 5.36 -6.67
C ALA A 67 -1.12 6.69 -6.52
N ALA A 68 -2.39 6.68 -6.12
CA ALA A 68 -3.15 7.91 -5.84
C ALA A 68 -2.62 8.64 -4.61
N VAL A 69 -2.24 7.91 -3.53
CA VAL A 69 -1.63 8.53 -2.34
C VAL A 69 -0.26 9.13 -2.67
N ALA A 70 0.60 8.40 -3.38
CA ALA A 70 1.91 8.88 -3.82
C ALA A 70 1.78 10.15 -4.69
N ASN A 71 0.80 10.17 -5.60
CA ASN A 71 0.49 11.37 -6.39
C ASN A 71 0.06 12.57 -5.54
N ASN A 72 -0.74 12.34 -4.49
CA ASN A 72 -1.11 13.41 -3.54
C ASN A 72 0.10 13.94 -2.75
N PHE A 73 1.15 13.12 -2.56
CA PHE A 73 2.44 13.54 -2.00
C PHE A 73 3.45 14.06 -3.05
N GLY A 74 3.04 14.21 -4.32
CA GLY A 74 3.86 14.80 -5.37
C GLY A 74 4.67 13.83 -6.22
N ILE A 75 4.48 12.51 -6.08
CA ILE A 75 5.11 11.50 -6.95
C ILE A 75 4.14 11.14 -8.08
N PRO A 76 4.43 11.49 -9.35
CA PRO A 76 3.56 11.17 -10.46
C PRO A 76 3.39 9.66 -10.62
N ARG A 77 2.17 9.22 -10.98
CA ARG A 77 1.89 7.81 -11.30
C ARG A 77 2.86 7.24 -12.35
N LYS A 78 3.26 8.05 -13.32
CA LYS A 78 4.21 7.65 -14.38
C LYS A 78 5.55 7.19 -13.81
N THR A 79 6.02 7.74 -12.69
CA THR A 79 7.24 7.27 -12.02
C THR A 79 7.11 5.81 -11.58
N ILE A 80 5.95 5.42 -11.05
CA ILE A 80 5.68 4.02 -10.63
C ILE A 80 5.60 3.10 -11.85
N GLU A 81 4.99 3.55 -12.95
CA GLU A 81 4.92 2.79 -14.19
C GLU A 81 6.31 2.51 -14.77
N VAL A 82 7.18 3.53 -14.82
CA VAL A 82 8.57 3.35 -15.26
C VAL A 82 9.33 2.43 -14.31
N LEU A 83 9.16 2.55 -12.99
CA LEU A 83 9.78 1.63 -12.02
C LEU A 83 9.42 0.16 -12.26
N LEU A 84 8.15 -0.11 -12.62
CA LEU A 84 7.67 -1.47 -12.92
C LEU A 84 8.24 -2.02 -14.22
N GLU A 85 8.43 -1.16 -15.23
CA GLU A 85 9.03 -1.49 -16.52
C GLU A 85 10.55 -1.69 -16.39
N ASP A 86 11.25 -0.68 -15.90
CA ASP A 86 12.70 -0.62 -15.76
C ASP A 86 13.12 0.33 -14.62
N ILE A 87 13.66 -0.26 -13.55
CA ILE A 87 14.12 0.48 -12.37
C ILE A 87 15.29 1.41 -12.71
N ASP A 88 16.13 1.04 -13.68
CA ASP A 88 17.35 1.78 -13.99
C ASP A 88 17.09 3.06 -14.79
N SER A 89 15.98 3.15 -15.52
CA SER A 89 15.55 4.37 -16.21
C SER A 89 14.53 5.21 -15.44
N ALA A 90 14.04 4.74 -14.29
CA ALA A 90 13.07 5.46 -13.47
C ALA A 90 13.60 6.83 -13.00
N PRO A 91 12.75 7.89 -13.01
CA PRO A 91 13.15 9.25 -12.61
C PRO A 91 13.16 9.40 -11.08
N ILE A 92 14.00 8.61 -10.42
CA ILE A 92 14.26 8.61 -8.98
C ILE A 92 15.76 8.85 -8.73
N ALA A 93 16.14 9.14 -7.49
CA ALA A 93 17.53 9.31 -7.15
C ALA A 93 18.32 8.00 -7.39
N SER A 94 19.57 8.10 -7.85
CA SER A 94 20.38 6.92 -8.18
C SER A 94 20.59 6.00 -6.98
N ASN A 95 20.70 6.56 -5.78
CA ASN A 95 20.83 5.82 -4.54
C ASN A 95 19.53 5.12 -4.10
N GLU A 96 18.37 5.45 -4.65
CA GLU A 96 17.10 4.76 -4.35
C GLU A 96 16.91 3.48 -5.19
N LYS A 97 17.59 3.34 -6.33
CA LYS A 97 17.42 2.18 -7.23
C LYS A 97 17.67 0.83 -6.53
N PRO A 98 18.71 0.66 -5.69
CA PRO A 98 18.90 -0.59 -4.94
C PRO A 98 17.72 -0.96 -4.03
N LEU A 99 17.00 0.02 -3.47
CA LEU A 99 15.81 -0.23 -2.64
C LEU A 99 14.71 -0.92 -3.46
N PHE A 100 14.45 -0.43 -4.68
CA PHE A 100 13.45 -1.02 -5.57
C PHE A 100 13.88 -2.38 -6.12
N GLN A 101 15.18 -2.55 -6.43
CA GLN A 101 15.72 -3.85 -6.84
C GLN A 101 15.56 -4.90 -5.72
N TYR A 102 15.85 -4.50 -4.47
CA TYR A 102 15.63 -5.35 -3.29
C TYR A 102 14.15 -5.68 -3.10
N LEU A 103 13.25 -4.69 -3.14
CA LEU A 103 11.80 -4.90 -3.04
C LEU A 103 11.26 -5.84 -4.13
N LYS A 104 11.75 -5.70 -5.36
CA LYS A 104 11.39 -6.58 -6.48
C LYS A 104 11.78 -8.02 -6.19
N LYS A 105 13.02 -8.24 -5.72
CA LYS A 105 13.51 -9.57 -5.37
C LYS A 105 12.80 -10.16 -4.15
N LEU A 106 12.58 -9.36 -3.10
CA LEU A 106 11.80 -9.74 -1.91
C LEU A 106 10.37 -10.13 -2.27
N THR A 107 9.74 -9.44 -3.23
CA THR A 107 8.36 -9.70 -3.64
C THR A 107 8.24 -10.95 -4.51
N LEU A 108 9.10 -11.10 -5.52
CA LEU A 108 8.99 -12.16 -6.52
C LEU A 108 9.72 -13.45 -6.17
N SER A 109 10.81 -13.36 -5.41
CA SER A 109 11.67 -14.50 -5.09
C SER A 109 12.41 -14.32 -3.75
N PRO A 110 11.69 -14.17 -2.62
CA PRO A 110 12.29 -13.85 -1.33
C PRO A 110 13.35 -14.86 -0.88
N SER A 111 13.17 -16.14 -1.19
CA SER A 111 14.14 -17.21 -0.85
C SER A 111 15.48 -17.10 -1.56
N LYS A 112 15.61 -16.22 -2.56
CA LYS A 112 16.86 -15.97 -3.30
C LYS A 112 17.64 -14.77 -2.80
N LEU A 113 17.15 -14.06 -1.78
CA LEU A 113 17.87 -12.93 -1.18
C LEU A 113 19.19 -13.43 -0.57
N ILE A 114 20.25 -12.65 -0.79
CA ILE A 114 21.61 -12.89 -0.31
C ILE A 114 22.20 -11.59 0.27
N GLN A 115 23.34 -11.70 0.94
CA GLN A 115 24.03 -10.56 1.55
C GLN A 115 24.34 -9.44 0.55
N ASP A 116 24.76 -9.77 -0.68
CA ASP A 116 25.05 -8.81 -1.74
C ASP A 116 23.86 -7.89 -2.09
N ASP A 117 22.61 -8.35 -1.90
CA ASP A 117 21.44 -7.48 -2.10
C ASP A 117 21.33 -6.40 -1.02
N ALA A 118 21.68 -6.74 0.22
CA ALA A 118 21.71 -5.78 1.34
C ALA A 118 22.92 -4.85 1.22
N ASP A 119 24.09 -5.37 0.85
CA ASP A 119 25.31 -4.58 0.69
C ASP A 119 25.13 -3.48 -0.37
N LYS A 120 24.39 -3.73 -1.46
CA LYS A 120 24.06 -2.68 -2.46
C LYS A 120 23.26 -1.52 -1.87
N ILE A 121 22.39 -1.79 -0.90
CA ILE A 121 21.64 -0.76 -0.18
C ILE A 121 22.57 0.04 0.73
N PHE A 122 23.44 -0.64 1.46
CA PHE A 122 24.40 0.00 2.36
C PHE A 122 25.45 0.83 1.61
N HIS A 123 25.99 0.32 0.51
CA HIS A 123 26.89 1.06 -0.37
C HIS A 123 26.25 2.28 -1.01
N ALA A 124 24.92 2.29 -1.17
CA ALA A 124 24.16 3.46 -1.62
C ALA A 124 23.89 4.49 -0.50
N GLY A 125 24.37 4.25 0.72
CA GLY A 125 24.32 5.18 1.85
C GLY A 125 23.11 5.02 2.77
N TRP A 126 22.32 3.96 2.60
CA TRP A 126 21.19 3.66 3.49
C TRP A 126 21.65 2.84 4.71
N SER A 127 20.98 3.05 5.83
CA SER A 127 21.28 2.35 7.09
C SER A 127 20.57 0.99 7.21
N GLU A 128 20.98 0.19 8.18
CA GLU A 128 20.25 -1.05 8.54
C GLU A 128 18.80 -0.78 8.94
N GLN A 129 18.52 0.36 9.59
CA GLN A 129 17.17 0.76 9.94
C GLN A 129 16.33 1.05 8.69
N ASP A 130 16.93 1.65 7.66
CA ASP A 130 16.25 1.92 6.39
C ASP A 130 15.92 0.61 5.66
N LEU A 131 16.85 -0.36 5.66
CA LEU A 131 16.58 -1.69 5.12
C LEU A 131 15.46 -2.40 5.89
N GLN A 132 15.45 -2.33 7.22
CA GLN A 132 14.40 -2.89 8.05
C GLN A 132 13.03 -2.27 7.72
N ASP A 133 12.95 -0.94 7.62
CA ASP A 133 11.72 -0.23 7.28
C ASP A 133 11.22 -0.63 5.88
N LEU A 134 12.13 -0.73 4.91
CA LEU A 134 11.83 -1.16 3.53
C LEU A 134 11.26 -2.59 3.51
N ILE A 135 11.87 -3.52 4.24
CA ILE A 135 11.40 -4.91 4.38
C ILE A 135 10.00 -4.94 4.98
N LEU A 136 9.76 -4.18 6.06
CA LEU A 136 8.45 -4.14 6.73
C LEU A 136 7.35 -3.62 5.79
N ILE A 137 7.64 -2.59 4.99
CA ILE A 137 6.72 -2.08 3.96
C ILE A 137 6.45 -3.18 2.92
N GLY A 138 7.49 -3.82 2.40
CA GLY A 138 7.36 -4.92 1.43
C GLY A 138 6.51 -6.07 1.96
N CYS A 139 6.73 -6.51 3.20
CA CYS A 139 5.97 -7.55 3.87
C CYS A 139 4.50 -7.15 4.07
N LEU A 140 4.26 -5.92 4.54
CA LEU A 140 2.91 -5.40 4.79
C LEU A 140 2.06 -5.41 3.52
N PHE A 141 2.60 -4.93 2.39
CA PHE A 141 1.86 -4.92 1.13
C PHE A 141 1.76 -6.30 0.49
N ASN A 142 2.74 -7.17 0.65
CA ASN A 142 2.58 -8.58 0.25
C ASN A 142 1.44 -9.28 1.01
N PHE A 143 1.23 -8.97 2.29
CA PHE A 143 0.08 -9.45 3.05
C PHE A 143 -1.23 -8.83 2.54
N TYR A 144 -1.30 -7.51 2.42
CA TYR A 144 -2.54 -6.84 1.99
C TYR A 144 -2.97 -7.16 0.57
N ASN A 145 -2.02 -7.30 -0.36
CA ASN A 145 -2.32 -7.71 -1.73
C ASN A 145 -3.01 -9.08 -1.74
N ARG A 146 -2.43 -10.07 -1.03
CA ARG A 146 -2.99 -11.42 -0.92
C ARG A 146 -4.34 -11.42 -0.19
N LEU A 147 -4.51 -10.57 0.81
CA LEU A 147 -5.78 -10.44 1.50
C LEU A 147 -6.88 -9.92 0.56
N LEU A 148 -6.62 -8.86 -0.20
CA LEU A 148 -7.59 -8.26 -1.11
C LEU A 148 -7.89 -9.15 -2.31
N ASP A 149 -6.86 -9.63 -3.02
CA ASP A 149 -7.06 -10.50 -4.17
C ASP A 149 -7.67 -11.85 -3.77
N GLY A 150 -7.30 -12.39 -2.61
CA GLY A 150 -7.90 -13.59 -2.03
C GLY A 150 -9.38 -13.44 -1.65
N HIS A 151 -9.88 -12.20 -1.48
CA HIS A 151 -11.32 -11.92 -1.31
C HIS A 151 -12.02 -11.52 -2.62
N GLY A 152 -11.28 -11.44 -3.74
CA GLY A 152 -11.80 -11.00 -5.03
C GLY A 152 -12.13 -9.51 -5.08
N ILE A 153 -11.63 -8.71 -4.12
CA ILE A 153 -11.85 -7.26 -4.12
C ILE A 153 -10.94 -6.63 -5.16
N LYS A 154 -11.57 -5.86 -6.05
CA LYS A 154 -10.88 -5.06 -7.07
C LYS A 154 -11.18 -3.59 -6.79
N GLY A 155 -10.17 -2.74 -6.96
CA GLY A 155 -10.39 -1.30 -6.84
C GLY A 155 -11.05 -0.71 -8.08
N ASN A 156 -11.55 0.50 -7.94
CA ASN A 156 -12.06 1.32 -9.03
C ASN A 156 -11.64 2.78 -8.83
N GLN A 157 -11.81 3.62 -9.87
CA GLN A 157 -11.33 5.01 -9.85
C GLN A 157 -11.91 5.84 -8.70
N ALA A 158 -13.20 5.66 -8.38
CA ALA A 158 -13.82 6.35 -7.27
C ALA A 158 -13.17 5.94 -5.93
N ILE A 159 -12.96 4.64 -5.71
CA ILE A 159 -12.27 4.12 -4.52
C ILE A 159 -10.84 4.69 -4.43
N TYR A 160 -10.09 4.75 -5.53
CA TYR A 160 -8.73 5.29 -5.52
C TYR A 160 -8.71 6.77 -5.12
N LYS A 161 -9.63 7.57 -5.66
CA LYS A 161 -9.73 9.00 -5.35
C LYS A 161 -10.09 9.23 -3.88
N PHE A 162 -11.13 8.55 -3.38
CA PHE A 162 -11.58 8.75 -2.00
C PHE A 162 -10.67 8.09 -0.97
N GLY A 163 -10.24 6.85 -1.21
CA GLY A 163 -9.32 6.11 -0.36
C GLY A 163 -7.95 6.77 -0.32
N GLY A 164 -7.43 7.21 -1.47
CA GLY A 164 -6.16 7.93 -1.57
C GLY A 164 -6.17 9.25 -0.83
N ALA A 165 -7.24 10.05 -0.96
CA ALA A 165 -7.38 11.29 -0.19
C ALA A 165 -7.49 11.04 1.33
N HIS A 166 -8.18 9.97 1.73
CA HIS A 166 -8.32 9.60 3.14
C HIS A 166 -6.99 9.15 3.74
N LEU A 167 -6.28 8.22 3.09
CA LEU A 167 -4.98 7.69 3.54
C LEU A 167 -3.89 8.77 3.57
N HIS A 168 -3.91 9.68 2.59
CA HIS A 168 -3.03 10.84 2.57
C HIS A 168 -3.25 11.72 3.82
N LYS A 169 -4.51 12.01 4.18
CA LYS A 169 -4.85 12.90 5.28
C LYS A 169 -4.71 12.26 6.67
N ASN A 170 -5.15 11.02 6.83
CA ASN A 170 -5.35 10.40 8.15
C ASN A 170 -4.40 9.23 8.44
N GLY A 171 -3.64 8.76 7.45
CA GLY A 171 -2.82 7.56 7.60
C GLY A 171 -3.65 6.29 7.69
N TYR A 172 -3.16 5.32 8.46
CA TYR A 172 -3.68 3.95 8.55
C TYR A 172 -4.34 3.64 9.90
N GLY A 173 -4.22 4.56 10.86
CA GLY A 173 -4.82 4.40 12.18
C GLY A 173 -6.34 4.48 12.14
N VAL A 174 -7.00 3.58 12.88
CA VAL A 174 -8.46 3.58 13.05
C VAL A 174 -8.79 3.87 14.52
N PRO A 175 -9.26 5.08 14.85
CA PRO A 175 -9.68 5.44 16.20
C PRO A 175 -10.74 4.49 16.78
N TRP A 176 -10.69 4.23 18.08
CA TRP A 176 -11.56 3.27 18.78
C TRP A 176 -13.06 3.57 18.60
N PHE A 177 -13.44 4.86 18.53
CA PHE A 177 -14.83 5.30 18.38
C PHE A 177 -15.41 5.00 16.99
N ILE A 178 -14.59 4.71 15.97
CA ILE A 178 -15.08 4.35 14.63
C ILE A 178 -15.97 3.11 14.69
N GLY A 179 -15.71 2.18 15.61
CA GLY A 179 -16.57 1.01 15.81
C GLY A 179 -18.02 1.37 16.12
N LEU A 180 -18.27 2.47 16.83
CA LEU A 180 -19.61 2.93 17.23
C LEU A 180 -20.40 3.52 16.05
N ILE A 181 -19.70 4.11 15.08
CA ILE A 181 -20.30 4.84 13.95
C ILE A 181 -20.08 4.17 12.58
N LYS A 182 -19.48 2.99 12.54
CA LYS A 182 -19.06 2.31 11.29
C LYS A 182 -20.19 2.14 10.27
N ASN A 183 -21.41 1.83 10.73
CA ASN A 183 -22.56 1.62 9.84
C ASN A 183 -23.01 2.92 9.18
N TYR A 184 -22.93 4.04 9.91
CA TYR A 184 -23.24 5.36 9.37
C TYR A 184 -22.19 5.81 8.36
N ILE A 185 -20.90 5.64 8.71
CA ILE A 185 -19.78 5.91 7.79
C ILE A 185 -19.91 5.10 6.51
N LYS A 186 -20.18 3.78 6.62
CA LYS A 186 -20.36 2.90 5.46
C LYS A 186 -21.49 3.39 4.54
N LYS A 187 -22.64 3.79 5.11
CA LYS A 187 -23.75 4.36 4.32
C LYS A 187 -23.35 5.63 3.56
N ILE A 188 -22.68 6.57 4.22
CA ILE A 188 -22.20 7.81 3.57
C ILE A 188 -21.20 7.51 2.46
N LYS A 189 -20.23 6.62 2.74
CA LYS A 189 -19.21 6.22 1.77
C LYS A 189 -19.83 5.62 0.51
N ILE A 190 -20.76 4.68 0.68
CA ILE A 190 -21.48 4.05 -0.44
C ILE A 190 -22.25 5.10 -1.26
N LYS A 191 -22.92 6.05 -0.60
CA LYS A 191 -23.61 7.15 -1.29
C LYS A 191 -22.65 7.96 -2.16
N LYS A 192 -21.51 8.40 -1.60
CA LYS A 192 -20.49 9.17 -2.34
C LYS A 192 -19.87 8.39 -3.49
N LEU A 193 -19.61 7.10 -3.31
CA LEU A 193 -19.05 6.24 -4.37
C LEU A 193 -20.02 6.09 -5.54
N LYS A 194 -21.32 5.90 -5.26
CA LYS A 194 -22.36 5.84 -6.29
C LYS A 194 -22.51 7.16 -7.04
N GLU A 195 -22.51 8.29 -6.33
CA GLU A 195 -22.57 9.63 -6.94
C GLU A 195 -21.36 9.92 -7.83
N ALA A 196 -20.17 9.39 -7.51
CA ALA A 196 -18.96 9.58 -8.32
C ALA A 196 -18.86 8.63 -9.52
N GLN A 197 -19.76 7.65 -9.62
CA GLN A 197 -19.85 6.69 -10.74
C GLN A 197 -20.97 7.02 -11.73
N ALA A 198 -21.88 7.93 -11.36
CA ALA A 198 -22.95 8.46 -12.20
C ALA A 198 -22.44 9.62 -13.07
#